data_AF-A6W0U4-F1
#
_entry.id   AF-A6W0U4-F1
#
_cell.length_a   1.000
_cell.length_b   1.000
_cell.length_c   1.000
_cell.angle_alpha   90.00
_cell.angle_beta   90.00
_cell.angle_gamma   90.00
#
_symmetry.space_group_name_H-M   'P 1'
#
loop_
_entity.id
_entity.type
_entity.pdbx_description
1 polymer ?
#
loop_
_entity_poly.entity_id
_entity_poly.type
_entity_poly.pdbx_seq_one_letter_code
_entity_poly.pdbx_strand_id
1 'polypeptide(L)'
;MKDTKSKEPVLVGPQLAVQRYLDDLLQEGTSEPSVDDLDALEVTVGETTSVEPEPVDSNLVDSELVDSETGLSEEELSSLDASFKDFEEAISAQVDGLSLDSEGVSIIQPEPEPEPEPEPEPEPEPEPEPEPEPEPEPEPEPEPEPEPEPEPEPEPVKKISRTDPLPWATGRFECLLFYVGGLKLAVPLVELGGIFQSGKDKLTSIFGQPDWFMGVANVGEFNLRTVDTARWIMPNHYEGEMKDNFKFVIQLDRTDWGVACERVAEAITLEPSQVKWRSDRSKRPWLAGTVIDHMCAILDVQGFIELLDDPQNGFKNTQK
;
A
#
# COMPACT_ATOMS: atom_id res chain seq x y z
N MET A 1 5.41 -6.29 -60.23
CA MET A 1 4.96 -5.83 -58.90
C MET A 1 5.22 -6.96 -57.91
N LYS A 2 5.63 -6.66 -56.69
CA LYS A 2 5.56 -7.57 -55.54
C LYS A 2 5.25 -6.71 -54.31
N ASP A 3 4.09 -6.92 -53.74
CA ASP A 3 3.55 -6.15 -52.63
C ASP A 3 4.27 -6.49 -51.33
N THR A 4 4.78 -5.47 -50.64
CA THR A 4 5.30 -5.57 -49.28
C THR A 4 4.19 -5.18 -48.31
N LYS A 5 3.42 -6.16 -47.84
CA LYS A 5 2.44 -5.95 -46.77
C LYS A 5 3.18 -5.68 -45.46
N SER A 6 3.09 -4.45 -44.95
CA SER A 6 3.61 -4.09 -43.63
C SER A 6 2.96 -4.98 -42.57
N LYS A 7 3.78 -5.48 -41.64
CA LYS A 7 3.35 -6.33 -40.54
C LYS A 7 3.34 -5.48 -39.27
N GLU A 8 2.17 -5.22 -38.72
CA GLU A 8 2.04 -4.48 -37.46
C GLU A 8 2.72 -5.25 -36.31
N PRO A 9 3.37 -4.55 -35.36
CA PRO A 9 4.03 -5.19 -34.23
C PRO A 9 2.98 -5.74 -33.26
N VAL A 10 3.05 -7.04 -32.96
CA VAL A 10 2.25 -7.65 -31.90
C VAL A 10 2.84 -7.20 -30.56
N LEU A 11 2.14 -6.31 -29.86
CA LEU A 11 2.55 -5.79 -28.55
C LEU A 11 2.19 -6.79 -27.45
N VAL A 12 3.09 -6.96 -26.48
CA VAL A 12 2.92 -7.90 -25.36
C VAL A 12 2.59 -7.14 -24.08
N GLY A 13 1.58 -7.61 -23.34
CA GLY A 13 1.20 -7.22 -21.97
C GLY A 13 1.59 -5.81 -21.53
N PRO A 14 2.80 -5.59 -20.96
CA PRO A 14 3.25 -4.28 -20.48
C PRO A 14 3.17 -3.16 -21.53
N GLN A 15 3.46 -3.46 -22.80
CA GLN A 15 3.41 -2.47 -23.89
C GLN A 15 1.97 -2.07 -24.23
N LEU A 16 1.02 -3.00 -24.10
CA LEU A 16 -0.40 -2.75 -24.34
C LEU A 16 -1.02 -1.89 -23.22
N ALA A 17 -0.56 -2.08 -21.98
CA ALA A 17 -0.96 -1.25 -20.84
C ALA A 17 -0.48 0.20 -20.98
N VAL A 18 0.78 0.41 -21.37
CA VAL A 18 1.34 1.74 -21.64
C VAL A 18 0.61 2.43 -22.79
N GLN A 19 0.25 1.71 -23.85
CA GLN A 19 -0.46 2.31 -24.97
C GLN A 19 -1.87 2.77 -24.59
N ARG A 20 -2.63 1.97 -23.82
CA ARG A 20 -3.94 2.41 -23.31
C ARG A 20 -3.88 3.65 -22.44
N TYR A 21 -2.87 3.73 -21.56
CA TYR A 21 -2.66 4.90 -20.72
C TYR A 21 -2.35 6.17 -21.53
N LEU A 22 -1.64 6.04 -22.66
CA LEU A 22 -1.38 7.17 -23.57
C LEU A 22 -2.64 7.60 -24.35
N ASP A 23 -3.51 6.66 -24.74
CA ASP A 23 -4.78 6.97 -25.38
C ASP A 23 -5.75 7.67 -24.41
N ASP A 24 -5.84 7.21 -23.14
CA ASP A 24 -6.67 7.84 -22.10
C ASP A 24 -6.19 9.28 -21.77
N LEU A 25 -4.87 9.50 -21.63
CA LEU A 25 -4.28 10.84 -21.41
C LEU A 25 -4.55 11.83 -22.55
N LEU A 26 -4.60 11.33 -23.79
CA LEU A 26 -4.96 12.15 -24.96
C LEU A 26 -6.44 12.54 -24.96
N GLN A 27 -7.29 11.79 -24.25
CA GLN A 27 -8.71 12.08 -24.07
C GLN A 27 -8.94 13.13 -22.96
N GLU A 28 -8.29 12.98 -21.80
CA GLU A 28 -8.46 13.90 -20.66
C GLU A 28 -8.01 15.34 -20.95
N GLY A 29 -6.99 15.54 -21.81
CA GLY A 29 -6.44 16.86 -22.15
C GLY A 29 -7.36 17.82 -22.93
N THR A 30 -8.66 17.49 -23.11
CA THR A 30 -9.59 18.25 -23.95
C THR A 30 -10.77 18.92 -23.22
N SER A 31 -10.83 18.82 -21.88
CA SER A 31 -11.94 19.39 -21.08
C SER A 31 -11.47 20.52 -20.13
N GLU A 32 -11.69 21.78 -20.56
CA GLU A 32 -11.51 23.02 -19.76
C GLU A 32 -12.84 23.44 -19.11
N PRO A 33 -12.91 23.60 -17.76
CA PRO A 33 -14.17 23.99 -17.10
C PRO A 33 -13.99 24.92 -15.84
N SER A 34 -15.06 25.41 -15.13
CA SER A 34 -15.01 26.59 -14.18
C SER A 34 -15.53 26.52 -12.68
N VAL A 35 -15.15 27.49 -11.79
CA VAL A 35 -15.27 27.60 -10.29
C VAL A 35 -16.20 28.72 -9.76
N ASP A 36 -16.79 28.51 -8.55
CA ASP A 36 -17.09 29.44 -7.42
C ASP A 36 -17.54 28.55 -6.21
N ASP A 37 -17.40 28.81 -4.90
CA ASP A 37 -17.18 30.03 -4.07
C ASP A 37 -16.57 29.65 -2.67
N LEU A 38 -16.10 30.60 -1.85
CA LEU A 38 -15.33 30.41 -0.58
C LEU A 38 -16.01 30.97 0.72
N ASP A 39 -15.23 31.13 1.81
CA ASP A 39 -15.47 31.86 3.10
C ASP A 39 -16.21 31.14 4.29
N ALA A 40 -15.92 31.37 5.59
CA ALA A 40 -14.88 32.15 6.32
C ALA A 40 -14.90 31.92 7.87
N LEU A 41 -13.99 32.60 8.61
CA LEU A 41 -13.99 33.00 10.05
C LEU A 41 -13.39 32.04 11.12
N GLU A 42 -12.97 32.48 12.32
CA GLU A 42 -12.00 33.54 12.75
C GLU A 42 -11.79 33.49 14.31
N VAL A 43 -10.52 33.53 14.77
CA VAL A 43 -9.96 34.19 15.99
C VAL A 43 -10.64 34.09 17.39
N THR A 44 -9.90 33.66 18.44
CA THR A 44 -9.56 34.43 19.68
C THR A 44 -8.83 33.61 20.77
N VAL A 45 -8.05 34.27 21.64
CA VAL A 45 -7.12 33.68 22.64
C VAL A 45 -7.26 34.34 24.02
N GLY A 46 -6.98 33.57 25.09
CA GLY A 46 -6.59 34.04 26.44
C GLY A 46 -6.81 32.95 27.50
N GLU A 47 -6.14 32.88 28.65
CA GLU A 47 -4.89 33.42 29.20
C GLU A 47 -4.66 32.69 30.56
N THR A 48 -3.40 32.46 30.90
CA THR A 48 -2.77 31.82 32.09
C THR A 48 -3.49 31.71 33.45
N THR A 49 -3.09 30.70 34.25
CA THR A 49 -2.52 30.95 35.60
C THR A 49 -1.61 29.81 36.11
N SER A 50 -0.56 30.16 36.85
CA SER A 50 0.47 29.27 37.41
C SER A 50 0.28 28.96 38.90
N VAL A 51 0.81 27.83 39.39
CA VAL A 51 1.41 27.70 40.74
C VAL A 51 2.57 26.69 40.70
N GLU A 52 3.70 27.03 41.33
CA GLU A 52 4.87 26.17 41.58
C GLU A 52 5.33 26.35 43.07
N PRO A 53 6.43 25.78 43.59
CA PRO A 53 6.45 24.61 44.48
C PRO A 53 7.05 24.92 45.88
N GLU A 54 7.43 23.90 46.66
CA GLU A 54 8.46 23.97 47.72
C GLU A 54 9.25 22.62 47.84
N PRO A 55 10.49 22.58 48.39
CA PRO A 55 11.48 21.50 48.20
C PRO A 55 11.96 20.78 49.49
N VAL A 56 12.86 19.77 49.39
CA VAL A 56 13.81 19.39 50.48
C VAL A 56 15.07 18.60 50.05
N ASP A 57 16.23 19.20 50.33
CA ASP A 57 17.53 18.72 50.87
C ASP A 57 18.39 17.53 50.36
N SER A 58 19.54 17.93 49.77
CA SER A 58 20.96 17.52 49.95
C SER A 58 21.44 16.27 50.75
N ASN A 59 22.39 15.48 50.19
CA ASN A 59 23.85 15.57 50.49
C ASN A 59 24.80 14.55 49.77
N LEU A 60 26.06 14.98 49.65
CA LEU A 60 27.33 14.37 49.14
C LEU A 60 27.51 12.84 49.06
N VAL A 61 28.21 12.35 48.02
CA VAL A 61 29.69 12.06 48.04
C VAL A 61 30.30 11.87 46.63
N ASP A 62 31.62 12.02 46.56
CA ASP A 62 32.50 12.18 45.38
C ASP A 62 33.14 10.86 44.91
N SER A 63 33.30 10.63 43.60
CA SER A 63 34.43 9.88 42.97
C SER A 63 34.29 9.83 41.43
N GLU A 64 35.36 10.23 40.72
CA GLU A 64 35.45 10.25 39.25
C GLU A 64 35.54 8.85 38.61
N LEU A 65 34.82 8.65 37.50
CA LEU A 65 35.34 7.92 36.32
C LEU A 65 34.85 8.62 35.06
N VAL A 66 35.78 8.83 34.12
CA VAL A 66 35.52 9.42 32.80
C VAL A 66 35.15 8.33 31.79
N ASP A 67 34.06 8.53 31.05
CA ASP A 67 34.01 8.16 29.64
C ASP A 67 32.99 9.03 28.90
N SER A 68 33.24 9.25 27.61
CA SER A 68 32.60 10.33 26.85
C SER A 68 31.33 9.88 26.11
N GLU A 69 30.16 10.39 26.52
CA GLU A 69 28.94 10.34 25.71
C GLU A 69 28.46 11.76 25.36
N THR A 70 28.51 12.10 24.08
CA THR A 70 27.93 13.34 23.55
C THR A 70 26.41 13.17 23.39
N GLY A 71 25.68 13.34 24.49
CA GLY A 71 24.23 13.50 24.45
C GLY A 71 23.87 14.79 23.70
N LEU A 72 23.03 14.68 22.66
CA LEU A 72 22.46 15.83 21.97
C LEU A 72 21.46 16.53 22.90
N SER A 73 21.55 17.85 23.00
CA SER A 73 20.75 18.65 23.92
C SER A 73 19.28 18.75 23.48
N GLU A 74 18.38 18.93 24.44
CA GLU A 74 16.92 19.04 24.21
C GLU A 74 16.54 20.16 23.23
N GLU A 75 17.41 21.18 23.08
CA GLU A 75 17.23 22.26 22.10
C GLU A 75 17.31 21.78 20.64
N GLU A 76 18.06 20.71 20.31
CA GLU A 76 18.08 20.14 18.95
C GLU A 76 16.83 19.31 18.63
N LEU A 77 16.17 18.73 19.65
CA LEU A 77 14.89 18.05 19.47
C LEU A 77 13.76 19.07 19.23
N SER A 78 13.78 20.20 19.94
CA SER A 78 12.88 21.34 19.72
C SER A 78 13.03 21.95 18.31
N SER A 79 14.27 22.09 17.83
CA SER A 79 14.59 22.60 16.49
C SER A 79 14.00 21.75 15.35
N LEU A 80 13.91 20.42 15.54
CA LEU A 80 13.34 19.51 14.54
C LEU A 80 11.81 19.56 14.44
N ASP A 81 11.10 19.81 15.55
CA ASP A 81 9.64 19.96 15.56
C ASP A 81 9.20 21.26 14.86
N ALA A 82 9.95 22.35 15.03
CA ALA A 82 9.66 23.63 14.39
C ALA A 82 9.67 23.54 12.84
N SER A 83 10.60 22.76 12.28
CA SER A 83 10.77 22.60 10.83
C SER A 83 9.67 21.77 10.15
N PHE A 84 8.91 20.98 10.93
CA PHE A 84 7.79 20.19 10.40
C PHE A 84 6.52 21.04 10.20
N LYS A 85 6.38 22.11 11.00
CA LYS A 85 5.16 22.94 11.06
C LYS A 85 4.98 23.85 9.84
N ASP A 86 6.08 24.40 9.30
CA ASP A 86 6.07 25.14 8.03
C ASP A 86 5.66 24.27 6.83
N PHE A 87 5.81 22.94 6.92
CA PHE A 87 5.44 22.01 5.85
C PHE A 87 3.95 21.64 5.86
N GLU A 88 3.32 21.59 7.04
CA GLU A 88 1.88 21.35 7.19
C GLU A 88 1.05 22.53 6.66
N GLU A 89 1.48 23.77 6.95
CA GLU A 89 0.78 24.99 6.50
C GLU A 89 0.80 25.15 4.97
N ALA A 90 1.85 24.67 4.30
CA ALA A 90 1.97 24.70 2.84
C ALA A 90 1.03 23.71 2.11
N ILE A 91 0.65 22.59 2.73
CA ILE A 91 -0.24 21.58 2.10
C ILE A 91 -1.71 22.02 2.15
N SER A 92 -2.11 22.76 3.19
CA SER A 92 -3.48 23.29 3.32
C SER A 92 -3.84 24.34 2.27
N ALA A 93 -2.88 24.92 1.57
CA ALA A 93 -3.08 26.05 0.65
C ALA A 93 -3.32 25.67 -0.82
N GLN A 94 -3.27 24.37 -1.17
CA GLN A 94 -3.16 23.89 -2.56
C GLN A 94 -4.40 23.10 -3.06
N VAL A 95 -5.54 23.15 -2.36
CA VAL A 95 -6.72 22.31 -2.66
C VAL A 95 -7.87 23.06 -3.36
N ASP A 96 -7.93 24.39 -3.28
CA ASP A 96 -8.97 25.21 -3.92
C ASP A 96 -8.49 25.85 -5.23
N GLY A 97 -8.61 25.14 -6.36
CA GLY A 97 -8.12 25.70 -7.62
C GLY A 97 -8.41 24.98 -8.94
N LEU A 98 -9.26 23.94 -8.99
CA LEU A 98 -9.73 23.32 -10.24
C LEU A 98 -11.18 22.81 -10.09
N SER A 99 -12.16 23.72 -10.13
CA SER A 99 -13.51 23.42 -10.65
C SER A 99 -13.63 24.04 -12.04
N LEU A 100 -14.40 23.46 -12.98
CA LEU A 100 -15.01 22.11 -12.99
C LEU A 100 -16.38 21.94 -13.74
N ASP A 101 -16.99 22.95 -14.43
CA ASP A 101 -18.02 22.71 -15.49
C ASP A 101 -17.83 23.46 -16.87
N SER A 102 -18.24 22.84 -18.01
CA SER A 102 -18.23 23.32 -19.43
C SER A 102 -19.27 22.61 -20.34
N GLU A 103 -19.91 23.36 -21.26
CA GLU A 103 -21.16 22.98 -21.93
C GLU A 103 -21.06 21.98 -23.09
N GLY A 104 -22.15 21.25 -23.34
CA GLY A 104 -22.18 20.08 -24.22
C GLY A 104 -22.27 20.34 -25.73
N VAL A 105 -21.83 19.35 -26.51
CA VAL A 105 -22.12 19.22 -27.95
C VAL A 105 -22.71 17.83 -28.21
N SER A 106 -23.97 17.79 -28.60
CA SER A 106 -24.63 16.55 -29.04
C SER A 106 -24.27 16.27 -30.50
N ILE A 107 -23.53 15.18 -30.76
CA ILE A 107 -23.26 14.69 -32.12
C ILE A 107 -23.86 13.29 -32.25
N ILE A 108 -25.06 13.24 -32.84
CA ILE A 108 -25.70 12.00 -33.25
C ILE A 108 -24.97 11.48 -34.49
N GLN A 109 -24.36 10.30 -34.41
CA GLN A 109 -23.81 9.57 -35.56
C GLN A 109 -24.41 8.15 -35.57
N PRO A 110 -24.90 7.65 -36.72
CA PRO A 110 -25.84 6.51 -36.74
C PRO A 110 -25.19 5.16 -36.47
N GLU A 111 -25.99 4.22 -35.97
CA GLU A 111 -25.65 2.80 -35.81
C GLU A 111 -25.20 2.19 -37.15
N PRO A 112 -24.13 1.36 -37.16
CA PRO A 112 -23.85 0.46 -38.28
C PRO A 112 -24.90 -0.67 -38.33
N GLU A 113 -25.34 -1.03 -39.53
CA GLU A 113 -26.29 -2.12 -39.75
C GLU A 113 -25.72 -3.46 -39.26
N PRO A 114 -26.55 -4.36 -38.69
CA PRO A 114 -26.08 -5.68 -38.28
C PRO A 114 -25.72 -6.55 -39.49
N GLU A 115 -24.50 -7.08 -39.51
CA GLU A 115 -24.14 -8.15 -40.47
C GLU A 115 -24.96 -9.41 -40.19
N PRO A 116 -25.35 -10.18 -41.23
CA PRO A 116 -26.24 -11.33 -41.08
C PRO A 116 -25.58 -12.46 -40.29
N GLU A 117 -26.37 -13.10 -39.41
CA GLU A 117 -25.99 -14.32 -38.70
C GLU A 117 -25.60 -15.42 -39.70
N PRO A 118 -24.47 -16.13 -39.49
CA PRO A 118 -24.16 -17.31 -40.27
C PRO A 118 -25.17 -18.42 -39.98
N GLU A 119 -25.65 -19.10 -41.04
CA GLU A 119 -26.58 -20.23 -40.90
C GLU A 119 -25.97 -21.34 -40.02
N PRO A 120 -26.79 -22.01 -39.18
CA PRO A 120 -26.30 -23.12 -38.37
C PRO A 120 -25.88 -24.30 -39.26
N GLU A 121 -24.61 -24.71 -39.17
CA GLU A 121 -24.18 -25.99 -39.74
C GLU A 121 -24.95 -27.14 -39.07
N PRO A 122 -25.36 -28.18 -39.84
CA PRO A 122 -26.18 -29.26 -39.31
C PRO A 122 -25.42 -30.09 -38.27
N GLU A 123 -26.13 -30.46 -37.20
CA GLU A 123 -25.64 -31.41 -36.20
C GLU A 123 -25.21 -32.73 -36.88
N PRO A 124 -23.97 -33.21 -36.66
CA PRO A 124 -23.59 -34.55 -37.10
C PRO A 124 -24.43 -35.60 -36.36
N GLU A 125 -24.90 -36.62 -37.08
CA GLU A 125 -25.68 -37.72 -36.52
C GLU A 125 -24.92 -38.42 -35.37
N PRO A 126 -25.62 -38.89 -34.33
CA PRO A 126 -24.98 -39.62 -33.24
C PRO A 126 -24.31 -40.90 -33.76
N GLU A 127 -23.00 -41.00 -33.57
CA GLU A 127 -22.27 -42.25 -33.80
C GLU A 127 -22.84 -43.36 -32.90
N PRO A 128 -22.86 -44.62 -33.37
CA PRO A 128 -23.49 -45.73 -32.66
C PRO A 128 -22.82 -45.99 -31.31
N GLU A 129 -23.62 -46.35 -30.31
CA GLU A 129 -23.14 -46.78 -28.99
C GLU A 129 -22.09 -47.89 -29.14
N PRO A 130 -20.88 -47.75 -28.58
CA PRO A 130 -19.92 -48.85 -28.56
C PRO A 130 -20.47 -50.01 -27.73
N GLU A 131 -20.28 -51.24 -28.22
CA GLU A 131 -20.61 -52.44 -27.44
C GLU A 131 -19.85 -52.40 -26.10
N PRO A 132 -20.47 -52.85 -24.98
CA PRO A 132 -19.80 -52.84 -23.69
C PRO A 132 -18.57 -53.76 -23.73
N GLU A 133 -17.39 -53.17 -23.57
CA GLU A 133 -16.17 -53.92 -23.33
C GLU A 133 -16.34 -54.80 -22.06
N PRO A 134 -15.74 -56.00 -22.02
CA PRO A 134 -15.84 -56.87 -20.86
C PRO A 134 -15.30 -56.17 -19.61
N GLU A 135 -15.99 -56.35 -18.48
CA GLU A 135 -15.54 -55.83 -17.18
C GLU A 135 -14.08 -56.22 -16.95
N PRO A 136 -13.15 -55.27 -16.74
CA PRO A 136 -11.79 -55.60 -16.38
C PRO A 136 -11.79 -56.35 -15.04
N GLU A 137 -10.98 -57.41 -14.94
CA GLU A 137 -10.72 -58.05 -13.65
C GLU A 137 -10.25 -56.98 -12.65
N PRO A 138 -10.70 -57.02 -11.38
CA PRO A 138 -10.33 -56.00 -10.41
C PRO A 138 -8.82 -55.96 -10.26
N GLU A 139 -8.22 -54.83 -10.63
CA GLU A 139 -6.81 -54.58 -10.36
C GLU A 139 -6.56 -54.74 -8.85
N PRO A 140 -5.42 -55.31 -8.43
CA PRO A 140 -5.08 -55.42 -7.02
C PRO A 140 -5.10 -54.01 -6.40
N GLU A 141 -5.69 -53.89 -5.21
CA GLU A 141 -5.72 -52.62 -4.47
C GLU A 141 -4.31 -52.02 -4.45
N PRO A 142 -4.10 -50.76 -4.88
CA PRO A 142 -2.79 -50.15 -4.84
C PRO A 142 -2.29 -50.17 -3.40
N GLU A 143 -1.05 -50.63 -3.21
CA GLU A 143 -0.40 -50.49 -1.90
C GLU A 143 -0.49 -49.02 -1.48
N PRO A 144 -0.84 -48.74 -0.20
CA PRO A 144 -1.03 -47.36 0.24
C PRO A 144 0.24 -46.57 -0.07
N GLU A 145 0.07 -45.46 -0.80
CA GLU A 145 1.18 -44.55 -1.09
C GLU A 145 1.88 -44.20 0.24
N PRO A 146 3.23 -44.20 0.28
CA PRO A 146 3.93 -43.81 1.48
C PRO A 146 3.44 -42.43 1.90
N GLU A 147 3.11 -42.26 3.19
CA GLU A 147 2.67 -40.98 3.73
C GLU A 147 3.64 -39.89 3.25
N PRO A 148 3.14 -38.77 2.67
CA PRO A 148 4.01 -37.73 2.15
C PRO A 148 4.98 -37.31 3.25
N GLU A 149 6.28 -37.32 2.94
CA GLU A 149 7.29 -36.84 3.88
C GLU A 149 6.87 -35.45 4.36
N PRO A 150 6.88 -35.19 5.69
CA PRO A 150 6.40 -33.92 6.22
C PRO A 150 7.14 -32.79 5.52
N GLU A 151 6.38 -31.85 4.94
CA GLU A 151 6.96 -30.69 4.25
C GLU A 151 8.02 -30.06 5.16
N PRO A 152 9.23 -29.76 4.64
CA PRO A 152 10.30 -29.24 5.45
C PRO A 152 9.82 -27.98 6.16
N GLU A 153 9.90 -27.96 7.50
CA GLU A 153 9.47 -26.81 8.31
C GLU A 153 10.05 -25.54 7.69
N PRO A 154 9.24 -24.50 7.40
CA PRO A 154 9.69 -23.32 6.70
C PRO A 154 10.87 -22.72 7.47
N GLU A 155 12.00 -22.53 6.79
CA GLU A 155 13.23 -22.04 7.43
C GLU A 155 12.90 -20.79 8.25
N PRO A 156 13.33 -20.71 9.53
CA PRO A 156 12.95 -19.60 10.40
C PRO A 156 13.46 -18.30 9.78
N VAL A 157 12.52 -17.48 9.29
CA VAL A 157 12.79 -16.18 8.69
C VAL A 157 13.66 -15.40 9.65
N LYS A 158 14.90 -15.11 9.25
CA LYS A 158 15.88 -14.46 10.12
C LYS A 158 15.37 -13.08 10.47
N LYS A 159 14.85 -12.92 11.69
CA LYS A 159 14.48 -11.62 12.26
C LYS A 159 15.70 -10.71 12.20
N ILE A 160 15.68 -9.76 11.27
CA ILE A 160 16.74 -8.77 11.07
C ILE A 160 16.79 -7.93 12.35
N SER A 161 17.99 -7.67 12.89
CA SER A 161 18.06 -6.85 14.10
C SER A 161 17.59 -5.42 13.79
N ARG A 162 16.88 -4.81 14.73
CA ARG A 162 16.27 -3.47 14.55
C ARG A 162 17.28 -2.32 14.49
N THR A 163 18.56 -2.66 14.59
CA THR A 163 19.74 -1.80 14.53
C THR A 163 20.59 -2.04 13.28
N ASP A 164 20.47 -3.21 12.63
CA ASP A 164 21.18 -3.46 11.37
C ASP A 164 20.54 -2.68 10.21
N PRO A 165 21.32 -2.28 9.18
CA PRO A 165 20.78 -1.78 7.93
C PRO A 165 19.88 -2.81 7.25
N LEU A 166 18.78 -2.37 6.64
CA LEU A 166 17.92 -3.25 5.86
C LEU A 166 18.67 -3.75 4.60
N PRO A 167 18.55 -5.03 4.20
CA PRO A 167 19.34 -5.59 3.11
C PRO A 167 19.25 -4.80 1.80
N TRP A 168 18.04 -4.38 1.44
CA TRP A 168 17.75 -3.58 0.25
C TRP A 168 18.25 -2.12 0.35
N ALA A 169 18.43 -1.59 1.56
CA ALA A 169 18.85 -0.22 1.82
C ALA A 169 20.38 0.00 1.70
N THR A 170 21.16 -1.05 1.40
CA THR A 170 22.62 -0.99 1.32
C THR A 170 23.16 -0.41 0.01
N GLY A 171 22.33 -0.39 -1.05
CA GLY A 171 22.69 0.11 -2.39
C GLY A 171 21.61 1.05 -2.93
N ARG A 172 21.61 1.30 -4.25
CA ARG A 172 20.47 1.97 -4.90
C ARG A 172 19.25 1.05 -4.91
N PHE A 173 18.09 1.59 -4.57
CA PHE A 173 16.81 0.87 -4.54
C PHE A 173 15.70 1.73 -5.13
N GLU A 174 14.55 1.10 -5.38
CA GLU A 174 13.36 1.76 -5.91
C GLU A 174 12.22 1.67 -4.89
N CYS A 175 11.47 2.77 -4.74
CA CYS A 175 10.29 2.83 -3.90
C CYS A 175 9.07 3.30 -4.68
N LEU A 176 7.92 2.70 -4.40
CA LEU A 176 6.62 3.24 -4.81
C LEU A 176 6.19 4.33 -3.82
N LEU A 177 5.82 5.51 -4.32
CA LEU A 177 5.16 6.54 -3.51
C LEU A 177 3.65 6.28 -3.43
N PHE A 178 3.08 6.44 -2.24
CA PHE A 178 1.64 6.32 -1.99
C PHE A 178 1.21 7.23 -0.83
N TYR A 179 -0.10 7.45 -0.70
CA TYR A 179 -0.69 8.38 0.27
C TYR A 179 -1.67 7.65 1.17
N VAL A 180 -1.60 7.95 2.46
CA VAL A 180 -2.39 7.36 3.54
C VAL A 180 -2.82 8.47 4.50
N GLY A 181 -4.10 8.84 4.52
CA GLY A 181 -4.62 9.90 5.40
C GLY A 181 -3.93 11.25 5.16
N GLY A 182 -3.59 11.56 3.91
CA GLY A 182 -2.81 12.75 3.52
C GLY A 182 -1.29 12.61 3.65
N LEU A 183 -0.78 11.67 4.45
CA LEU A 183 0.66 11.45 4.61
C LEU A 183 1.26 10.72 3.40
N LYS A 184 2.37 11.26 2.87
CA LYS A 184 3.15 10.63 1.79
C LYS A 184 4.10 9.56 2.36
N LEU A 185 3.99 8.35 1.84
CA LEU A 185 4.78 7.18 2.21
C LEU A 185 5.52 6.63 0.99
N ALA A 186 6.58 5.86 1.26
CA ALA A 186 7.38 5.14 0.29
C ALA A 186 7.50 3.67 0.71
N VAL A 187 7.18 2.72 -0.18
CA VAL A 187 7.39 1.28 0.05
C VAL A 187 8.44 0.74 -0.92
N PRO A 188 9.47 0.00 -0.48
CA PRO A 188 10.47 -0.61 -1.38
C PRO A 188 9.81 -1.56 -2.38
N LEU A 189 10.08 -1.39 -3.67
CA LEU A 189 9.49 -2.26 -4.72
C LEU A 189 9.93 -3.73 -4.58
N VAL A 190 11.09 -3.98 -3.97
CA VAL A 190 11.60 -5.33 -3.70
C VAL A 190 10.86 -6.05 -2.57
N GLU A 191 10.07 -5.34 -1.77
CA GLU A 191 9.23 -5.88 -0.69
C GLU A 191 7.71 -5.70 -0.99
N LEU A 192 7.36 -5.42 -2.25
CA LEU A 192 5.98 -5.23 -2.70
C LEU A 192 5.46 -6.51 -3.38
N GLY A 193 4.36 -7.06 -2.89
CA GLY A 193 3.72 -8.24 -3.49
C GLY A 193 2.85 -7.93 -4.70
N GLY A 194 2.09 -6.82 -4.62
CA GLY A 194 1.15 -6.39 -5.64
C GLY A 194 0.40 -5.12 -5.24
N ILE A 195 -0.25 -4.48 -6.21
CA ILE A 195 -1.09 -3.29 -6.01
C ILE A 195 -2.45 -3.61 -6.61
N PHE A 196 -3.50 -3.54 -5.79
CA PHE A 196 -4.84 -3.97 -6.19
C PHE A 196 -5.85 -2.84 -5.99
N GLN A 197 -6.60 -2.49 -7.03
CA GLN A 197 -7.69 -1.53 -6.91
C GLN A 197 -8.88 -2.15 -6.16
N SER A 198 -9.22 -1.56 -5.02
CA SER A 198 -10.17 -2.11 -4.05
C SER A 198 -10.92 -0.99 -3.34
N GLY A 199 -12.05 -1.33 -2.75
CA GLY A 199 -12.90 -0.40 -2.03
C GLY A 199 -13.77 -1.14 -1.03
N LYS A 200 -14.66 -0.40 -0.36
CA LYS A 200 -15.57 -0.92 0.67
C LYS A 200 -16.48 -2.05 0.18
N ASP A 201 -16.79 -2.07 -1.12
CA ASP A 201 -17.58 -3.09 -1.81
C ASP A 201 -16.88 -4.46 -1.84
N LYS A 202 -15.55 -4.50 -1.89
CA LYS A 202 -14.75 -5.74 -1.92
C LYS A 202 -14.25 -6.19 -0.54
N LEU A 203 -14.59 -5.44 0.52
CA LEU A 203 -14.03 -5.59 1.85
C LEU A 203 -14.99 -6.34 2.79
N THR A 204 -14.67 -7.57 3.13
CA THR A 204 -15.43 -8.38 4.10
C THR A 204 -14.92 -8.10 5.53
N SER A 205 -15.71 -7.36 6.31
CA SER A 205 -15.39 -7.04 7.71
C SER A 205 -15.57 -8.27 8.62
N ILE A 206 -14.59 -8.55 9.50
CA ILE A 206 -14.67 -9.64 10.49
C ILE A 206 -15.01 -9.08 11.87
N PHE A 207 -15.98 -9.68 12.57
CA PHE A 207 -16.40 -9.22 13.90
C PHE A 207 -15.38 -9.60 14.99
N GLY A 208 -15.19 -8.72 15.98
CA GLY A 208 -14.33 -8.99 17.15
C GLY A 208 -12.82 -8.87 16.91
N GLN A 209 -12.43 -8.36 15.74
CA GLN A 209 -11.08 -7.91 15.39
C GLN A 209 -10.85 -6.46 15.87
N PRO A 210 -9.59 -6.00 16.00
CA PRO A 210 -9.28 -4.63 16.41
C PRO A 210 -9.63 -3.59 15.34
N ASP A 211 -9.84 -2.33 15.75
CA ASP A 211 -10.32 -1.25 14.86
C ASP A 211 -9.36 -0.90 13.70
N TRP A 212 -8.07 -1.25 13.84
CA TRP A 212 -7.09 -1.11 12.75
C TRP A 212 -7.23 -2.18 11.66
N PHE A 213 -7.96 -3.27 11.92
CA PHE A 213 -8.22 -4.32 10.93
C PHE A 213 -9.52 -4.02 10.19
N MET A 214 -9.41 -3.60 8.93
CA MET A 214 -10.56 -3.19 8.12
C MET A 214 -11.44 -4.37 7.70
N GLY A 215 -10.82 -5.49 7.37
CA GLY A 215 -11.47 -6.69 6.84
C GLY A 215 -10.55 -7.47 5.90
N VAL A 216 -11.12 -8.44 5.17
CA VAL A 216 -10.45 -9.15 4.07
C VAL A 216 -10.93 -8.56 2.75
N ALA A 217 -10.02 -7.99 1.95
CA ALA A 217 -10.30 -7.52 0.62
C ALA A 217 -10.14 -8.68 -0.39
N ASN A 218 -11.18 -8.96 -1.17
CA ASN A 218 -11.10 -9.93 -2.26
C ASN A 218 -10.69 -9.20 -3.56
N VAL A 219 -9.50 -9.51 -4.08
CA VAL A 219 -8.89 -8.82 -5.22
C VAL A 219 -8.28 -9.82 -6.21
N GLY A 220 -9.02 -10.10 -7.29
CA GLY A 220 -8.66 -11.15 -8.23
C GLY A 220 -8.76 -12.51 -7.55
N GLU A 221 -7.64 -13.23 -7.49
CA GLU A 221 -7.54 -14.53 -6.81
C GLU A 221 -7.08 -14.41 -5.34
N PHE A 222 -6.70 -13.20 -4.90
CA PHE A 222 -6.13 -12.97 -3.57
C PHE A 222 -7.18 -12.51 -2.55
N ASN A 223 -7.03 -12.99 -1.32
CA ASN A 223 -7.80 -12.56 -0.15
C ASN A 223 -6.84 -11.85 0.81
N LEU A 224 -6.80 -10.52 0.77
CA LEU A 224 -5.82 -9.74 1.53
C LEU A 224 -6.41 -9.24 2.85
N ARG A 225 -5.83 -9.68 3.98
CA ARG A 225 -6.02 -9.11 5.32
C ARG A 225 -5.65 -7.62 5.26
N THR A 226 -6.66 -6.76 5.19
CA THR A 226 -6.49 -5.33 4.88
C THR A 226 -6.55 -4.50 6.17
N VAL A 227 -5.58 -3.60 6.34
CA VAL A 227 -5.43 -2.76 7.53
C VAL A 227 -5.67 -1.28 7.24
N ASP A 228 -6.20 -0.57 8.23
CA ASP A 228 -6.27 0.88 8.30
C ASP A 228 -4.85 1.40 8.57
N THR A 229 -4.14 1.70 7.49
CA THR A 229 -2.73 2.10 7.51
C THR A 229 -2.55 3.44 8.24
N ALA A 230 -3.54 4.33 8.14
CA ALA A 230 -3.51 5.64 8.78
C ALA A 230 -3.61 5.53 10.31
N ARG A 231 -4.46 4.63 10.84
CA ARG A 231 -4.48 4.30 12.28
C ARG A 231 -3.15 3.81 12.82
N TRP A 232 -2.41 3.01 12.05
CA TRP A 232 -1.10 2.50 12.48
C TRP A 232 0.00 3.56 12.51
N ILE A 233 -0.02 4.47 11.54
CA ILE A 233 1.06 5.45 11.35
C ILE A 233 0.79 6.75 12.11
N MET A 234 -0.49 7.13 12.29
CA MET A 234 -0.95 8.37 12.89
C MET A 234 -2.06 8.16 13.95
N PRO A 235 -1.87 7.28 14.97
CA PRO A 235 -2.94 6.85 15.89
C PRO A 235 -3.60 7.98 16.69
N ASN A 236 -2.93 9.11 16.87
CA ASN A 236 -3.43 10.27 17.63
C ASN A 236 -4.02 11.38 16.76
N HIS A 237 -3.89 11.31 15.44
CA HIS A 237 -4.28 12.37 14.50
C HIS A 237 -5.26 11.88 13.43
N TYR A 238 -5.74 10.63 13.53
CA TYR A 238 -6.55 10.00 12.51
C TYR A 238 -7.91 9.51 13.04
N GLU A 239 -8.99 10.07 12.50
CA GLU A 239 -10.35 9.85 13.01
C GLU A 239 -11.04 8.60 12.44
N GLY A 240 -10.57 8.07 11.30
CA GLY A 240 -10.90 6.69 10.88
C GLY A 240 -11.68 6.50 9.59
N GLU A 241 -11.56 7.39 8.61
CA GLU A 241 -12.32 7.35 7.35
C GLU A 241 -11.79 6.35 6.30
N MET A 242 -10.65 5.69 6.56
CA MET A 242 -9.91 4.89 5.56
C MET A 242 -10.78 3.78 4.97
N LYS A 243 -11.68 3.22 5.78
CA LYS A 243 -12.61 2.15 5.39
C LYS A 243 -13.63 2.58 4.33
N ASP A 244 -13.90 3.88 4.21
CA ASP A 244 -14.82 4.45 3.23
C ASP A 244 -14.07 5.05 2.03
N ASN A 245 -12.84 5.56 2.24
CA ASN A 245 -12.12 6.39 1.26
C ASN A 245 -10.95 5.71 0.54
N PHE A 246 -10.50 4.52 0.97
CA PHE A 246 -9.42 3.80 0.27
C PHE A 246 -9.80 3.38 -1.15
N LYS A 247 -8.82 3.40 -2.06
CA LYS A 247 -8.98 3.01 -3.48
C LYS A 247 -8.04 1.88 -3.89
N PHE A 248 -7.01 1.63 -3.08
CA PHE A 248 -5.99 0.62 -3.35
C PHE A 248 -5.64 -0.15 -2.08
N VAL A 249 -5.29 -1.42 -2.26
CA VAL A 249 -4.62 -2.25 -1.25
C VAL A 249 -3.27 -2.66 -1.84
N ILE A 250 -2.19 -2.29 -1.16
CA ILE A 250 -0.84 -2.72 -1.52
C ILE A 250 -0.49 -3.93 -0.67
N GLN A 251 -0.16 -5.06 -1.30
CA GLN A 251 0.24 -6.29 -0.63
C GLN A 251 1.68 -6.17 -0.12
N LEU A 252 1.89 -6.55 1.14
CA LEU A 252 3.19 -6.52 1.81
C LEU A 252 3.95 -7.84 1.56
N ASP A 253 5.05 -7.76 0.81
CA ASP A 253 5.85 -8.91 0.39
C ASP A 253 4.95 -10.06 -0.15
N ARG A 254 5.29 -11.33 0.10
CA ARG A 254 4.48 -12.50 -0.26
C ARG A 254 3.44 -12.88 0.78
N THR A 255 3.12 -11.99 1.71
CA THR A 255 2.10 -12.25 2.73
C THR A 255 0.69 -11.97 2.19
N ASP A 256 -0.32 -12.42 2.91
CA ASP A 256 -1.71 -12.01 2.69
C ASP A 256 -2.06 -10.69 3.42
N TRP A 257 -1.09 -9.98 4.01
CA TRP A 257 -1.33 -8.63 4.55
C TRP A 257 -1.34 -7.57 3.44
N GLY A 258 -2.29 -6.64 3.55
CA GLY A 258 -2.44 -5.52 2.63
C GLY A 258 -2.66 -4.19 3.37
N VAL A 259 -1.96 -3.14 2.93
CA VAL A 259 -2.14 -1.77 3.44
C VAL A 259 -3.13 -1.01 2.57
N ALA A 260 -4.20 -0.50 3.18
CA ALA A 260 -5.15 0.37 2.49
C ALA A 260 -4.54 1.76 2.26
N CYS A 261 -4.84 2.37 1.12
CA CYS A 261 -4.40 3.73 0.77
C CYS A 261 -5.38 4.41 -0.21
N GLU A 262 -5.48 5.74 -0.15
CA GLU A 262 -6.36 6.51 -1.04
C GLU A 262 -5.76 6.69 -2.43
N ARG A 263 -4.43 6.74 -2.54
CA ARG A 263 -3.73 7.03 -3.80
C ARG A 263 -2.35 6.41 -3.89
N VAL A 264 -2.09 5.73 -5.00
CA VAL A 264 -0.75 5.35 -5.47
C VAL A 264 -0.21 6.45 -6.40
N ALA A 265 1.09 6.68 -6.37
CA ALA A 265 1.79 7.67 -7.19
C ALA A 265 2.95 6.99 -7.97
N GLU A 266 3.96 7.77 -8.34
CA GLU A 266 5.10 7.28 -9.13
C GLU A 266 6.06 6.39 -8.32
N ALA A 267 6.85 5.59 -9.04
CA ALA A 267 8.02 4.91 -8.49
C ALA A 267 9.26 5.81 -8.64
N ILE A 268 10.09 5.86 -7.60
CA ILE A 268 11.30 6.68 -7.53
C ILE A 268 12.53 5.81 -7.25
N THR A 269 13.67 6.17 -7.85
CA THR A 269 14.97 5.56 -7.54
C THR A 269 15.68 6.39 -6.48
N LEU A 270 16.19 5.76 -5.42
CA LEU A 270 16.86 6.41 -4.30
C LEU A 270 18.28 5.87 -4.08
N GLU A 271 19.19 6.76 -3.69
CA GLU A 271 20.44 6.39 -3.01
C GLU A 271 20.25 6.35 -1.49
N PRO A 272 21.00 5.52 -0.75
CA PRO A 272 20.96 5.51 0.72
C PRO A 272 21.34 6.85 1.36
N SER A 273 22.07 7.70 0.65
CA SER A 273 22.45 9.07 1.03
C SER A 273 21.28 10.06 1.07
N GLN A 274 20.21 9.80 0.30
CA GLN A 274 19.00 10.65 0.24
C GLN A 274 17.99 10.36 1.35
N VAL A 275 18.34 9.44 2.27
CA VAL A 275 17.44 8.95 3.32
C VAL A 275 18.07 9.17 4.69
N LYS A 276 17.32 9.85 5.56
CA LYS A 276 17.62 9.93 6.99
C LYS A 276 17.14 8.64 7.67
N TRP A 277 18.00 7.63 7.70
CA TRP A 277 17.75 6.33 8.32
C TRP A 277 17.57 6.42 9.84
N ARG A 278 16.76 5.50 10.39
CA ARG A 278 16.71 5.29 11.84
C ARG A 278 17.79 4.31 12.29
N SER A 279 18.60 4.71 13.25
CA SER A 279 19.59 3.86 13.93
C SER A 279 18.95 2.81 14.86
N ASP A 280 17.79 3.13 15.43
CA ASP A 280 16.94 2.18 16.17
C ASP A 280 15.50 2.23 15.65
N ARG A 281 15.05 1.10 15.12
CA ARG A 281 13.67 0.89 14.65
C ARG A 281 12.76 0.30 15.74
N SER A 282 13.26 -0.04 16.93
CA SER A 282 12.48 -0.70 18.00
C SER A 282 11.26 0.07 18.48
N LYS A 283 11.30 1.40 18.49
CA LYS A 283 10.14 2.25 18.88
C LYS A 283 9.05 2.37 17.80
N ARG A 284 9.42 2.22 16.52
CA ARG A 284 8.50 2.24 15.36
C ARG A 284 9.00 1.25 14.30
N PRO A 285 8.77 -0.06 14.48
CA PRO A 285 9.33 -1.08 13.60
C PRO A 285 8.94 -0.93 12.13
N TRP A 286 7.80 -0.32 11.83
CA TRP A 286 7.35 -0.02 10.47
C TRP A 286 8.13 1.10 9.76
N LEU A 287 8.98 1.89 10.46
CA LEU A 287 9.61 3.09 9.91
C LEU A 287 11.11 2.88 9.68
N ALA A 288 11.52 2.72 8.41
CA ALA A 288 12.93 2.59 8.04
C ALA A 288 13.70 3.93 8.14
N GLY A 289 13.08 5.01 7.67
CA GLY A 289 13.69 6.34 7.59
C GLY A 289 12.81 7.37 6.89
N THR A 290 13.37 8.54 6.60
CA THR A 290 12.69 9.63 5.88
C THR A 290 13.48 10.02 4.63
N VAL A 291 12.82 10.02 3.47
CA VAL A 291 13.40 10.52 2.21
C VAL A 291 13.43 12.05 2.27
N ILE A 292 14.60 12.63 2.06
CA ILE A 292 14.82 14.08 2.16
C ILE A 292 14.11 14.80 1.01
N ASP A 293 14.45 14.45 -0.24
CA ASP A 293 13.99 15.20 -1.42
C ASP A 293 12.48 15.07 -1.67
N HIS A 294 11.88 13.94 -1.29
CA HIS A 294 10.45 13.67 -1.50
C HIS A 294 9.57 13.98 -0.28
N MET A 295 10.17 14.29 0.89
CA MET A 295 9.48 14.53 2.16
C MET A 295 8.45 13.42 2.49
N CYS A 296 8.92 12.16 2.51
CA CYS A 296 8.09 10.99 2.83
C CYS A 296 8.79 10.02 3.78
N ALA A 297 8.00 9.24 4.52
CA ALA A 297 8.50 8.16 5.35
C ALA A 297 8.64 6.86 4.53
N ILE A 298 9.75 6.14 4.70
CA ILE A 298 9.95 4.82 4.10
C ILE A 298 9.46 3.73 5.06
N LEU A 299 8.62 2.85 4.54
CA LEU A 299 8.10 1.67 5.22
C LEU A 299 9.19 0.58 5.31
N ASP A 300 9.47 0.11 6.52
CA ASP A 300 10.14 -1.17 6.79
C ASP A 300 9.04 -2.26 6.73
N VAL A 301 8.94 -2.96 5.61
CA VAL A 301 7.81 -3.87 5.34
C VAL A 301 7.82 -5.05 6.29
N GLN A 302 8.99 -5.65 6.51
CA GLN A 302 9.17 -6.78 7.43
C GLN A 302 8.88 -6.35 8.88
N GLY A 303 9.39 -5.20 9.30
CA GLY A 303 9.11 -4.62 10.61
C GLY A 303 7.63 -4.25 10.80
N PHE A 304 6.88 -3.94 9.73
CA PHE A 304 5.44 -3.74 9.81
C PHE A 304 4.66 -5.06 9.88
N ILE A 305 5.01 -6.06 9.06
CA ILE A 305 4.41 -7.41 9.13
C ILE A 305 4.57 -8.00 10.54
N GLU A 306 5.76 -7.84 11.17
CA GLU A 306 5.97 -8.25 12.57
C GLU A 306 4.96 -7.63 13.55
N LEU A 307 4.53 -6.38 13.33
CA LEU A 307 3.54 -5.70 14.17
C LEU A 307 2.12 -6.21 13.89
N LEU A 308 1.78 -6.52 12.64
CA LEU A 308 0.45 -7.00 12.27
C LEU A 308 0.18 -8.43 12.77
N ASP A 309 1.21 -9.28 12.78
CA ASP A 309 1.13 -10.66 13.31
C ASP A 309 1.38 -10.77 14.83
N ASP A 310 1.81 -9.71 15.54
CA ASP A 310 1.99 -9.75 17.00
C ASP A 310 0.62 -9.88 17.72
N PRO A 311 0.35 -10.97 18.46
CA PRO A 311 -0.91 -11.16 19.17
C PRO A 311 -1.22 -10.08 20.21
N GLN A 312 -0.21 -9.36 20.70
CA GLN A 312 -0.39 -8.25 21.64
C GLN A 312 -1.12 -7.05 21.00
N ASN A 313 -1.04 -6.90 19.68
CA ASN A 313 -1.75 -5.85 18.94
C ASN A 313 -3.22 -6.21 18.65
N GLY A 314 -3.70 -7.33 19.21
CA GLY A 314 -5.12 -7.67 19.33
C GLY A 314 -5.72 -8.44 18.15
N PHE A 315 -4.95 -8.69 17.08
CA PHE A 315 -5.41 -9.50 15.95
C PHE A 315 -5.63 -10.95 16.37
N LYS A 316 -6.80 -11.50 16.04
CA LYS A 316 -7.17 -12.88 16.34
C LYS A 316 -7.13 -13.69 15.07
N ASN A 317 -6.05 -14.44 14.87
CA ASN A 317 -5.96 -15.35 13.74
C ASN A 317 -7.15 -16.32 13.77
N THR A 318 -8.04 -16.21 12.78
CA THR A 318 -9.31 -16.95 12.75
C THR A 318 -9.14 -18.36 12.13
N GLN A 319 -7.91 -18.71 11.78
CA GLN A 319 -7.45 -20.03 11.35
C GLN A 319 -7.41 -20.98 12.58
N LYS A 320 -8.52 -21.66 12.86
CA LYS A 320 -8.58 -22.80 13.80
C LYS A 320 -9.74 -23.73 13.50
#